data_AF-A0A8T8WHR1-F1
#
_entry.id   AF-A0A8T8WHR1-F1
#
_cell.length_a   1.000
_cell.length_b   1.000
_cell.length_c   1.000
_cell.angle_alpha   90.00
_cell.angle_beta   90.00
_cell.angle_gamma   90.00
#
_symmetry.space_group_name_H-M   'P 1'
#
loop_
_entity.id
_entity.type
_entity.pdbx_description
1 polymer ?
#
loop_
_entity_poly.entity_id
_entity_poly.type
_entity_poly.pdbx_seq_one_letter_code
_entity_poly.pdbx_strand_id
1 'polypeptide(L)'
;MKVEGDYTCDICGESFETNVEIAGHMRSHQVSIPTETIIDELQRLAEEKGRVPKQSEIEEDTEFTKGAVRSTFGSWDEGLEAAGLEPRTNGYSDAEIIEELQRVASQIGHSPSRNEWRELGRVSANAVQTHFGSWNEGLREANLETTTQRTATKEDVIEEIQNLAAELGRPPKAQEMEQHGAWSVKVAQRCFGRWNRALRRAGFEPHKQWSVSEEQLHREIERLVDELGHVPSTIEMRDSGRYSVGSYARRYGTWQDAIEAAGFEYPGRPSGPEHPLWKGGYGDISYGPNWYRQRKRALERDGFECQMPGCPIGRETHQERWDRDLNVHHITPLGVFIDADGVLDYERANRLENLVTLCQRHHTMWEEFAPLQPDIR
;
A
#
# COMPACT_ATOMS: atom_id res chain seq x y z
N MET A 1 -10.55 36.33 -51.18
CA MET A 1 -11.00 36.25 -52.58
C MET A 1 -10.64 37.56 -53.25
N LYS A 2 -9.98 37.51 -54.42
CA LYS A 2 -9.72 38.70 -55.24
C LYS A 2 -11.04 39.12 -55.89
N VAL A 3 -11.46 40.36 -55.65
CA VAL A 3 -12.69 40.96 -56.19
C VAL A 3 -12.28 42.16 -57.03
N GLU A 4 -12.58 42.10 -58.32
CA GLU A 4 -12.37 43.22 -59.25
C GLU A 4 -13.44 44.29 -59.01
N GLY A 5 -13.05 45.55 -59.13
CA GLY A 5 -13.91 46.70 -58.89
C GLY A 5 -13.13 48.01 -58.92
N ASP A 6 -13.83 49.13 -58.97
CA ASP A 6 -13.21 50.46 -58.89
C ASP A 6 -13.15 50.89 -57.41
N TYR A 7 -11.96 50.82 -56.82
CA TYR A 7 -11.71 51.19 -55.44
C TYR A 7 -10.86 52.46 -55.39
N THR A 8 -11.29 53.48 -54.66
CA THR A 8 -10.52 54.71 -54.49
C THR A 8 -10.08 54.85 -53.03
N CYS A 9 -8.84 55.25 -52.80
CA CYS A 9 -8.34 55.51 -51.46
C CYS A 9 -8.86 56.86 -50.94
N ASP A 10 -9.57 56.83 -49.82
CA ASP A 10 -10.14 58.04 -49.21
C ASP A 10 -9.08 58.99 -48.61
N ILE A 11 -7.82 58.56 -48.51
CA ILE A 11 -6.72 59.34 -47.90
C ILE A 11 -5.92 60.11 -48.95
N CYS A 12 -5.55 59.49 -50.07
CA CYS A 12 -4.75 60.15 -51.12
C CYS A 12 -5.43 60.22 -52.50
N GLY A 13 -6.60 59.61 -52.67
CA GLY A 13 -7.36 59.65 -53.92
C GLY A 13 -6.86 58.73 -55.03
N GLU A 14 -5.90 57.84 -54.76
CA GLU A 14 -5.44 56.84 -55.75
C GLU A 14 -6.52 55.76 -56.00
N SER A 15 -6.66 55.34 -57.26
CA SER A 15 -7.62 54.31 -57.67
C SER A 15 -6.94 52.96 -57.92
N PHE A 16 -7.65 51.87 -57.61
CA PHE A 16 -7.19 50.49 -57.67
C PHE A 16 -8.27 49.59 -58.30
N GLU A 17 -7.85 48.59 -59.07
CA GLU A 17 -8.77 47.72 -59.84
C GLU A 17 -9.25 46.51 -59.02
N THR A 18 -8.64 46.27 -57.85
CA THR A 18 -8.92 45.09 -57.03
C THR A 18 -8.90 45.40 -55.54
N ASN A 19 -9.73 44.68 -54.78
CA ASN A 19 -9.78 44.81 -53.32
C ASN A 19 -8.43 44.48 -52.64
N VAL A 20 -7.60 43.64 -53.25
CA VAL A 20 -6.28 43.25 -52.73
C VAL A 20 -5.27 44.40 -52.87
N GLU A 21 -5.33 45.15 -53.98
CA GLU A 21 -4.44 46.28 -54.25
C GLU A 21 -4.74 47.46 -53.31
N ILE A 22 -6.01 47.85 -53.15
CA ILE A 22 -6.36 48.93 -52.22
C ILE A 22 -6.07 48.54 -50.76
N ALA A 23 -6.31 47.28 -50.36
CA ALA A 23 -5.94 46.80 -49.03
C ALA A 23 -4.41 46.77 -48.82
N GLY A 24 -3.63 46.61 -49.90
CA GLY A 24 -2.19 46.75 -49.91
C GLY A 24 -1.73 48.19 -49.73
N HIS A 25 -2.36 49.10 -50.46
CA HIS A 25 -2.10 50.52 -50.42
C HIS A 25 -2.49 51.16 -49.08
N MET A 26 -3.61 50.75 -48.45
CA MET A 26 -4.00 51.29 -47.13
C MET A 26 -2.93 51.09 -46.04
N ARG A 27 -1.97 50.17 -46.23
CA ARG A 27 -0.81 50.00 -45.36
C ARG A 27 0.27 51.08 -45.52
N SER A 28 0.32 51.81 -46.64
CA SER A 28 1.27 52.94 -46.81
C SER A 28 0.80 54.20 -46.09
N HIS A 29 -0.49 54.29 -45.76
CA HIS A 29 -1.06 55.36 -44.94
C HIS A 29 -1.04 55.05 -43.44
N GLN A 30 -0.58 53.87 -43.04
CA GLN A 30 -0.34 53.57 -41.63
C GLN A 30 0.84 54.42 -41.17
N VAL A 31 0.56 55.44 -40.35
CA VAL A 31 1.58 56.23 -39.67
C VAL A 31 2.50 55.28 -38.91
N SER A 32 3.73 55.15 -39.41
CA SER A 32 4.75 54.31 -38.78
C SER A 32 5.19 55.00 -37.50
N ILE A 33 4.77 54.45 -36.37
CA ILE A 33 5.17 54.96 -35.06
C ILE A 33 6.66 54.65 -34.89
N PRO A 34 7.50 55.64 -34.53
CA PRO A 34 8.92 55.40 -34.36
C PRO A 34 9.17 54.30 -33.33
N THR A 35 10.15 53.43 -33.60
CA THR A 35 10.53 52.33 -32.71
C THR A 35 10.82 52.81 -31.29
N GLU A 36 11.54 53.93 -31.15
CA GLU A 36 11.85 54.56 -29.86
C GLU A 36 10.59 54.96 -29.09
N THR A 37 9.57 55.52 -29.78
CA THR A 37 8.31 55.90 -29.14
C THR A 37 7.57 54.70 -28.56
N ILE A 38 7.62 53.55 -29.23
CA ILE A 38 7.01 52.32 -28.72
C ILE A 38 7.78 51.82 -27.48
N ILE A 39 9.12 51.88 -27.50
CA ILE A 39 9.97 51.48 -26.36
C ILE A 39 9.70 52.38 -25.15
N ASP A 40 9.73 53.70 -25.34
CA ASP A 40 9.52 54.70 -24.28
C ASP A 40 8.15 54.52 -23.61
N GLU A 41 7.08 54.31 -24.38
CA GLU A 41 5.75 54.11 -23.81
C GLU A 41 5.60 52.76 -23.08
N LEU A 42 6.24 51.70 -23.56
CA LEU A 42 6.29 50.41 -22.84
C LEU A 42 7.01 50.56 -21.49
N GLN A 43 8.14 51.28 -21.47
CA GLN A 43 8.90 51.56 -20.24
C GLN A 43 8.10 52.46 -19.29
N ARG A 44 7.49 53.55 -19.80
CA ARG A 44 6.68 54.47 -19.01
C ARG A 44 5.51 53.74 -18.32
N LEU A 45 4.80 52.88 -19.05
CA LEU A 45 3.72 52.09 -18.46
C LEU A 45 4.24 51.06 -17.46
N ALA A 46 5.40 50.45 -17.71
CA ALA A 46 6.01 49.53 -16.76
C ALA A 46 6.34 50.22 -15.42
N GLU A 47 6.92 51.42 -15.48
CA GLU A 47 7.22 52.24 -14.31
C GLU A 47 5.93 52.69 -13.59
N GLU A 48 4.93 53.17 -14.33
CA GLU A 48 3.66 53.64 -13.77
C GLU A 48 2.92 52.52 -13.02
N LYS A 49 2.86 51.33 -13.61
CA LYS A 49 2.16 50.19 -13.01
C LYS A 49 3.02 49.42 -12.01
N GLY A 50 4.34 49.68 -11.96
CA GLY A 50 5.31 48.89 -11.20
C GLY A 50 5.46 47.45 -11.69
N ARG A 51 5.01 47.15 -12.91
CA ARG A 51 5.05 45.82 -13.53
C ARG A 51 4.94 45.93 -15.04
N VAL A 52 5.33 44.87 -15.76
CA VAL A 52 5.21 44.80 -17.21
C VAL A 52 3.76 45.01 -17.66
N PRO A 53 3.49 45.92 -18.62
CA PRO A 53 2.14 46.23 -19.06
C PRO A 53 1.47 45.05 -19.78
N LYS A 54 0.15 44.96 -19.70
CA LYS A 54 -0.66 44.01 -20.48
C LYS A 54 -0.91 44.56 -21.87
N GLN A 55 -1.15 43.66 -22.84
CA GLN A 55 -1.53 44.05 -24.20
C GLN A 55 -2.79 44.93 -24.25
N SER A 56 -3.75 44.70 -23.34
CA SER A 56 -4.97 45.52 -23.24
C SER A 56 -4.68 46.93 -22.73
N GLU A 57 -3.68 47.09 -21.85
CA GLU A 57 -3.32 48.37 -21.26
C GLU A 57 -2.66 49.30 -22.29
N ILE A 58 -1.96 48.76 -23.28
CA ILE A 58 -1.47 49.57 -24.41
C ILE A 58 -2.60 50.14 -25.26
N GLU A 59 -3.63 49.34 -25.53
CA GLU A 59 -4.78 49.78 -26.32
C GLU A 59 -5.61 50.84 -25.59
N GLU A 60 -5.53 50.90 -24.26
CA GLU A 60 -6.23 51.86 -23.41
C GLU A 60 -5.39 53.12 -23.12
N ASP A 61 -4.09 52.96 -22.84
CA ASP A 61 -3.24 54.02 -22.26
C ASP A 61 -2.24 54.64 -23.26
N THR A 62 -2.23 54.23 -24.54
CA THR A 62 -1.30 54.77 -25.56
C THR A 62 -1.99 55.11 -26.89
N GLU A 63 -1.32 55.89 -27.74
CA GLU A 63 -1.80 56.22 -29.09
C GLU A 63 -1.61 55.06 -30.10
N PHE A 64 -1.10 53.91 -29.65
CA PHE A 64 -0.83 52.77 -30.51
C PHE A 64 -1.45 51.48 -30.00
N THR A 65 -1.61 50.53 -30.92
CA THR A 65 -2.19 49.24 -30.60
C THR A 65 -1.11 48.20 -30.37
N LYS A 66 -1.45 47.08 -29.73
CA LYS A 66 -0.59 45.89 -29.70
C LYS A 66 -0.16 45.42 -31.10
N GLY A 67 -0.96 45.73 -32.13
CA GLY A 67 -0.64 45.48 -33.53
C GLY A 67 0.55 46.32 -34.04
N ALA A 68 0.73 47.54 -33.55
CA ALA A 68 1.89 48.37 -33.87
C ALA A 68 3.17 47.75 -33.30
N VAL A 69 3.15 47.30 -32.04
CA VAL A 69 4.29 46.59 -31.41
C VAL A 69 4.67 45.35 -32.22
N ARG A 70 3.69 44.49 -32.54
CA ARG A 70 3.94 43.28 -33.34
C ARG A 70 4.50 43.61 -34.73
N SER A 71 3.99 44.65 -35.39
CA SER A 71 4.48 45.04 -36.72
C SER A 71 5.91 45.58 -36.70
N THR A 72 6.31 46.27 -35.63
CA THR A 72 7.66 46.84 -35.49
C THR A 72 8.70 45.81 -35.05
N PHE A 73 8.35 44.94 -34.09
CA PHE A 73 9.31 44.05 -33.43
C PHE A 73 9.18 42.57 -33.84
N GLY A 74 8.12 42.19 -34.57
CA GLY A 74 7.82 40.80 -34.95
C GLY A 74 6.79 40.17 -34.03
N SER A 75 6.92 40.39 -32.73
CA SER A 75 6.01 39.92 -31.69
C SER A 75 5.87 40.94 -30.55
N TRP A 76 4.87 40.72 -29.71
CA TRP A 76 4.69 41.52 -28.50
C TRP A 76 5.85 41.32 -27.52
N ASP A 77 6.31 40.09 -27.38
CA ASP A 77 7.39 39.72 -26.46
C ASP A 77 8.73 40.31 -26.91
N GLU A 78 9.06 40.26 -28.21
CA GLU A 78 10.24 40.94 -28.77
C GLU A 78 10.19 42.47 -28.56
N GLY A 79 9.00 43.06 -28.55
CA GLY A 79 8.83 44.49 -28.23
C GLY A 79 9.09 44.80 -26.77
N LEU A 80 8.68 43.93 -25.85
CA LEU A 80 9.01 44.05 -24.42
C LEU A 80 10.52 43.86 -24.19
N GLU A 81 11.13 42.87 -24.83
CA GLU A 81 12.57 42.62 -24.74
C GLU A 81 13.39 43.81 -25.26
N ALA A 82 12.97 44.42 -26.38
CA ALA A 82 13.58 45.64 -26.90
C ALA A 82 13.46 46.83 -25.93
N ALA A 83 12.40 46.87 -25.12
CA ALA A 83 12.20 47.85 -24.07
C ALA A 83 12.93 47.49 -22.75
N GLY A 84 13.66 46.37 -22.70
CA GLY A 84 14.32 45.88 -21.48
C GLY A 84 13.36 45.30 -20.45
N LEU A 85 12.16 44.90 -20.86
CA LEU A 85 11.10 44.34 -20.03
C LEU A 85 10.98 42.83 -20.27
N GLU A 86 10.81 42.06 -19.20
CA GLU A 86 10.61 40.61 -19.31
C GLU A 86 9.18 40.27 -19.82
N PRO A 87 9.04 39.46 -20.89
CA PRO A 87 7.75 39.05 -21.40
C PRO A 87 6.87 38.31 -20.38
N ARG A 88 5.56 38.54 -20.44
CA ARG A 88 4.59 37.87 -19.55
C ARG A 88 4.14 36.53 -20.14
N THR A 89 4.66 35.43 -19.62
CA THR A 89 4.18 34.10 -20.01
C THR A 89 2.85 33.79 -19.30
N ASN A 90 1.84 33.29 -20.00
CA ASN A 90 0.50 33.03 -19.42
C ASN A 90 -0.12 34.21 -18.63
N GLY A 91 0.25 35.46 -18.94
CA GLY A 91 -0.28 36.66 -18.30
C GLY A 91 0.41 37.10 -17.00
N TYR A 92 1.50 36.44 -16.58
CA TYR A 92 2.27 36.80 -15.38
C TYR A 92 3.76 37.00 -15.73
N SER A 93 4.48 37.81 -14.97
CA SER A 93 5.95 37.83 -14.99
C SER A 93 6.54 36.90 -13.92
N ASP A 94 7.83 36.57 -14.03
CA ASP A 94 8.54 35.79 -13.01
C ASP A 94 8.45 36.47 -11.63
N ALA A 95 8.65 37.79 -11.59
CA ALA A 95 8.52 38.60 -10.37
C ALA A 95 7.11 38.52 -9.74
N GLU A 96 6.05 38.62 -10.54
CA GLU A 96 4.66 38.52 -10.04
C GLU A 96 4.38 37.14 -9.44
N ILE A 97 4.94 36.07 -10.01
CA ILE A 97 4.77 34.71 -9.48
C ILE A 97 5.60 34.53 -8.20
N ILE A 98 6.81 35.07 -8.13
CA ILE A 98 7.66 35.05 -6.93
C ILE A 98 6.98 35.76 -5.76
N GLU A 99 6.43 36.95 -5.98
CA GLU A 99 5.70 37.71 -4.95
C GLU A 99 4.47 36.92 -4.44
N GLU A 100 3.74 36.26 -5.35
CA GLU A 100 2.59 35.45 -4.96
C GLU A 100 3.01 34.21 -4.15
N LEU A 101 4.14 33.57 -4.51
CA LEU A 101 4.72 32.45 -3.76
C LEU A 101 5.08 32.88 -2.33
N GLN A 102 5.76 34.02 -2.20
CA GLN A 102 6.15 34.60 -0.91
C GLN A 102 4.95 35.04 -0.07
N ARG A 103 3.90 35.60 -0.70
CA ARG A 103 2.66 36.00 -0.04
C ARG A 103 1.96 34.79 0.58
N VAL A 104 1.78 33.71 -0.18
CA VAL A 104 1.14 32.49 0.32
C VAL A 104 2.00 31.84 1.41
N ALA A 105 3.33 31.79 1.23
CA ALA A 105 4.23 31.26 2.24
C ALA A 105 4.15 32.03 3.57
N SER A 106 4.10 33.36 3.50
CA SER A 106 3.92 34.23 4.66
C SER A 106 2.55 34.02 5.33
N GLN A 107 1.51 33.71 4.55
CA GLN A 107 0.17 33.45 5.06
C GLN A 107 0.07 32.12 5.83
N ILE A 108 0.77 31.07 5.39
CA ILE A 108 0.68 29.73 6.01
C ILE A 108 1.86 29.41 6.95
N GLY A 109 2.90 30.24 6.96
CA GLY A 109 4.07 30.08 7.83
C GLY A 109 5.08 29.02 7.35
N HIS A 110 4.93 28.51 6.13
CA HIS A 110 5.87 27.59 5.48
C HIS A 110 5.72 27.67 3.95
N SER A 111 6.65 27.07 3.21
CA SER A 111 6.55 27.01 1.75
C SER A 111 5.29 26.26 1.29
N PRO A 112 4.52 26.80 0.33
CA PRO A 112 3.28 26.15 -0.11
C PRO A 112 3.55 24.86 -0.88
N SER A 113 2.79 23.81 -0.57
CA SER A 113 2.69 22.63 -1.42
C SER A 113 1.81 22.91 -2.64
N ARG A 114 1.90 22.09 -3.70
CA ARG A 114 1.00 22.21 -4.87
C ARG A 114 -0.48 22.05 -4.49
N ASN A 115 -0.80 21.34 -3.41
CA ASN A 115 -2.17 21.17 -2.93
C ASN A 115 -2.66 22.43 -2.22
N GLU A 116 -1.87 22.99 -1.30
CA GLU A 116 -2.21 24.24 -0.63
C GLU A 116 -2.28 25.41 -1.61
N TRP A 117 -1.40 25.40 -2.62
CA TRP A 117 -1.43 26.39 -3.68
C TRP A 117 -2.72 26.37 -4.50
N ARG A 118 -3.34 25.20 -4.69
CA ARG A 118 -4.61 25.10 -5.41
C ARG A 118 -5.72 25.89 -4.71
N GLU A 119 -5.66 25.96 -3.38
CA GLU A 119 -6.67 26.63 -2.56
C GLU A 119 -6.32 28.11 -2.28
N LEU A 120 -5.03 28.45 -2.22
CA LEU A 120 -4.55 29.75 -1.74
C LEU A 120 -3.92 30.64 -2.82
N GLY A 121 -3.42 30.03 -3.89
CA GLY A 121 -2.71 30.70 -4.97
C GLY A 121 -3.67 31.37 -5.95
N ARG A 122 -3.38 32.62 -6.31
CA ARG A 122 -4.13 33.35 -7.34
C ARG A 122 -3.70 32.98 -8.77
N VAL A 123 -2.49 32.41 -8.90
CA VAL A 123 -1.96 31.90 -10.16
C VAL A 123 -1.99 30.39 -10.17
N SER A 124 -2.15 29.78 -11.34
CA SER A 124 -2.20 28.31 -11.42
C SER A 124 -0.84 27.69 -11.09
N ALA A 125 -0.81 26.51 -10.48
CA ALA A 125 0.44 25.77 -10.26
C ALA A 125 1.16 25.41 -11.57
N ASN A 126 0.43 25.38 -12.70
CA ASN A 126 1.01 25.17 -14.02
C ASN A 126 1.76 26.41 -14.51
N ALA A 127 1.25 27.62 -14.22
CA ALA A 127 1.95 28.86 -14.54
C ALA A 127 3.32 28.91 -13.85
N VAL A 128 3.38 28.61 -12.56
CA VAL A 128 4.65 28.50 -11.81
C VAL A 128 5.61 27.50 -12.49
N GLN A 129 5.09 26.33 -12.89
CA GLN A 129 5.90 25.32 -13.56
C GLN A 129 6.38 25.75 -14.96
N THR A 130 5.57 26.49 -15.73
CA THR A 130 5.95 26.96 -17.06
C THR A 130 7.04 28.03 -16.99
N HIS A 131 6.96 28.96 -16.04
CA HIS A 131 7.96 30.02 -15.87
C HIS A 131 9.31 29.48 -15.41
N PHE A 132 9.31 28.68 -14.34
CA PHE A 132 10.56 28.25 -13.70
C PHE A 132 10.99 26.82 -14.11
N GLY A 133 10.30 26.18 -15.05
CA GLY A 133 10.51 24.79 -15.45
C GLY A 133 10.02 23.73 -14.43
N SER A 134 9.98 24.06 -13.13
CA SER A 134 9.38 23.22 -12.10
C SER A 134 8.82 24.02 -10.93
N TRP A 135 7.87 23.44 -10.21
CA TRP A 135 7.32 24.03 -8.98
C TRP A 135 8.41 24.36 -7.95
N ASN A 136 9.38 23.47 -7.79
CA ASN A 136 10.45 23.65 -6.81
C ASN A 136 11.46 24.70 -7.26
N GLU A 137 11.69 24.84 -8.56
CA GLU A 137 12.51 25.94 -9.08
C GLU A 137 11.85 27.27 -8.75
N GLY A 138 10.53 27.40 -8.97
CA GLY A 138 9.80 28.60 -8.57
C GLY A 138 9.90 28.90 -7.08
N LEU A 139 9.84 27.87 -6.22
CA LEU A 139 10.11 28.06 -4.78
C LEU A 139 11.54 28.54 -4.50
N ARG A 140 12.55 28.01 -5.19
CA ARG A 140 13.96 28.45 -5.02
C ARG A 140 14.18 29.88 -5.47
N GLU A 141 13.64 30.26 -6.63
CA GLU A 141 13.69 31.64 -7.14
C GLU A 141 12.96 32.60 -6.19
N ALA A 142 11.88 32.14 -5.54
CA ALA A 142 11.19 32.88 -4.49
C ALA A 142 11.92 32.89 -3.13
N ASN A 143 13.10 32.28 -3.03
CA ASN A 143 13.88 32.08 -1.81
C ASN A 143 13.09 31.37 -0.69
N LEU A 144 12.27 30.40 -1.08
CA LEU A 144 11.46 29.55 -0.21
C LEU A 144 12.05 28.14 -0.17
N GLU A 145 11.91 27.46 0.96
CA GLU A 145 12.31 26.06 1.07
C GLU A 145 11.48 25.20 0.11
N THR A 146 12.11 24.30 -0.64
CA THR A 146 11.37 23.48 -1.61
C THR A 146 10.44 22.51 -0.88
N THR A 147 9.16 22.50 -1.23
CA THR A 147 8.16 21.61 -0.59
C THR A 147 8.27 20.15 -1.02
N THR A 148 9.10 19.84 -2.03
CA THR A 148 9.59 18.47 -2.17
C THR A 148 10.67 18.26 -1.13
N GLN A 149 10.44 17.30 -0.22
CA GLN A 149 11.54 16.57 0.38
C GLN A 149 12.55 16.27 -0.75
N ARG A 150 13.80 16.72 -0.62
CA ARG A 150 14.91 16.44 -1.55
C ARG A 150 14.73 15.04 -2.13
N THR A 151 14.95 14.81 -3.43
CA THR A 151 14.92 13.42 -3.92
C THR A 151 16.03 12.65 -3.21
N ALA A 152 15.68 11.84 -2.20
CA ALA A 152 16.66 11.13 -1.40
C ALA A 152 17.55 10.28 -2.30
N THR A 153 18.86 10.46 -2.16
CA THR A 153 19.84 9.56 -2.75
C THR A 153 19.84 8.24 -1.98
N LYS A 154 20.56 7.24 -2.51
CA LYS A 154 20.73 5.97 -1.78
C LYS A 154 21.52 6.23 -0.49
N GLU A 155 22.47 7.15 -0.55
CA GLU A 155 23.35 7.56 0.53
C GLU A 155 22.56 8.27 1.64
N ASP A 156 21.67 9.21 1.31
CA ASP A 156 20.82 9.92 2.30
C ASP A 156 19.94 8.95 3.11
N VAL A 157 19.39 7.92 2.44
CA VAL A 157 18.57 6.90 3.10
C VAL A 157 19.42 6.00 3.99
N ILE A 158 20.67 5.73 3.61
CA ILE A 158 21.60 4.92 4.42
C ILE A 158 22.00 5.69 5.69
N GLU A 159 22.40 6.95 5.55
CA GLU A 159 22.77 7.82 6.66
C GLU A 159 21.62 7.96 7.66
N GLU A 160 20.40 8.18 7.16
CA GLU A 160 19.22 8.28 8.03
C GLU A 160 18.94 6.99 8.81
N ILE A 161 19.08 5.83 8.17
CA ILE A 161 18.95 4.53 8.85
C ILE A 161 20.01 4.38 9.95
N GLN A 162 21.24 4.86 9.72
CA GLN A 162 22.33 4.82 10.69
C GLN A 162 22.10 5.77 11.87
N ASN A 163 21.59 6.98 11.60
CA ASN A 163 21.26 7.95 12.63
C ASN A 163 20.15 7.44 13.56
N LEU A 164 19.05 6.95 12.99
CA LEU A 164 17.98 6.33 13.78
C LEU A 164 18.48 5.11 14.55
N ALA A 165 19.40 4.33 13.97
CA ALA A 165 19.97 3.19 14.68
C ALA A 165 20.83 3.60 15.89
N ALA A 166 21.59 4.68 15.75
CA ALA A 166 22.41 5.23 16.83
C ALA A 166 21.53 5.78 17.97
N GLU A 167 20.43 6.46 17.63
CA GLU A 167 19.47 6.99 18.62
C GLU A 167 18.73 5.87 19.35
N LEU A 168 18.27 4.84 18.63
CA LEU A 168 17.50 3.73 19.20
C LEU A 168 18.37 2.65 19.87
N GLY A 169 19.70 2.69 19.67
CA GLY A 169 20.64 1.66 20.13
C GLY A 169 20.45 0.30 19.44
N ARG A 170 19.67 0.26 18.36
CA ARG A 170 19.36 -0.92 17.53
C ARG A 170 18.93 -0.43 16.15
N PRO A 171 18.97 -1.26 15.10
CA PRO A 171 18.48 -0.82 13.79
C PRO A 171 17.03 -0.28 13.90
N PRO A 172 16.56 0.59 12.98
CA PRO A 172 15.17 1.05 12.99
C PRO A 172 14.22 0.07 12.29
N LYS A 173 13.01 -0.10 12.80
CA LYS A 173 11.90 -0.78 12.12
C LYS A 173 11.35 0.14 11.03
N ALA A 174 10.69 -0.44 10.01
CA ALA A 174 10.04 0.36 8.96
C ALA A 174 9.04 1.38 9.54
N GLN A 175 8.27 0.98 10.56
CA GLN A 175 7.34 1.90 11.23
C GLN A 175 8.06 3.06 11.94
N GLU A 176 9.24 2.82 12.51
CA GLU A 176 10.03 3.85 13.19
C GLU A 176 10.63 4.84 12.18
N MET A 177 11.04 4.36 11.00
CA MET A 177 11.40 5.23 9.87
C MET A 177 10.22 6.10 9.42
N GLU A 178 9.01 5.53 9.34
CA GLU A 178 7.81 6.27 8.93
C GLU A 178 7.37 7.33 9.96
N GLN A 179 7.69 7.11 11.25
CA GLN A 179 7.29 7.98 12.35
C GLN A 179 8.33 9.03 12.72
N HIS A 180 9.62 8.69 12.64
CA HIS A 180 10.70 9.50 13.19
C HIS A 180 11.79 9.82 12.16
N GLY A 181 11.79 9.15 11.00
CA GLY A 181 12.80 9.36 9.98
C GLY A 181 12.53 10.56 9.09
N ALA A 182 13.60 11.17 8.58
CA ALA A 182 13.54 12.23 7.56
C ALA A 182 12.95 11.74 6.21
N TRP A 183 12.90 10.42 5.99
CA TRP A 183 12.42 9.82 4.75
C TRP A 183 11.35 8.75 5.00
N SER A 184 10.31 8.73 4.16
CA SER A 184 9.31 7.64 4.22
C SER A 184 9.90 6.27 3.85
N VAL A 185 9.27 5.20 4.31
CA VAL A 185 9.65 3.83 3.92
C VAL A 185 9.54 3.61 2.41
N LYS A 186 8.60 4.30 1.73
CA LYS A 186 8.46 4.25 0.27
C LYS A 186 9.67 4.82 -0.46
N VAL A 187 10.29 5.88 0.08
CA VAL A 187 11.53 6.44 -0.47
C VAL A 187 12.66 5.41 -0.38
N ALA A 188 12.83 4.77 0.78
CA ALA A 188 13.81 3.70 0.96
C ALA A 188 13.56 2.49 0.04
N GLN A 189 12.29 2.08 -0.13
CA GLN A 189 11.90 1.01 -1.06
C GLN A 189 12.14 1.38 -2.51
N ARG A 190 11.96 2.64 -2.92
CA ARG A 190 12.31 3.10 -4.28
C ARG A 190 13.82 3.02 -4.54
N CYS A 191 14.64 3.40 -3.57
CA CYS A 191 16.11 3.38 -3.70
C CYS A 191 16.68 1.95 -3.71
N PHE A 192 16.12 1.03 -2.93
CA PHE A 192 16.70 -0.29 -2.68
C PHE A 192 15.78 -1.48 -3.04
N GLY A 193 14.57 -1.24 -3.54
CA GLY A 193 13.54 -2.24 -3.81
C GLY A 193 12.78 -2.69 -2.55
N ARG A 194 13.50 -3.18 -1.53
CA ARG A 194 12.90 -3.64 -0.26
C ARG A 194 13.60 -3.00 0.94
N TRP A 195 12.84 -2.70 2.00
CA TRP A 195 13.35 -2.14 3.27
C TRP A 195 14.53 -2.93 3.84
N ASN A 196 14.43 -4.26 3.87
CA ASN A 196 15.51 -5.12 4.39
C ASN A 196 16.81 -5.00 3.58
N ARG A 197 16.75 -4.59 2.30
CA ARG A 197 17.95 -4.33 1.50
C ARG A 197 18.59 -2.99 1.88
N ALA A 198 17.77 -1.99 2.23
CA ALA A 198 18.25 -0.70 2.74
C ALA A 198 18.98 -0.89 4.08
N LEU A 199 18.39 -1.63 5.03
CA LEU A 199 19.05 -1.98 6.30
C LEU A 199 20.40 -2.67 6.10
N ARG A 200 20.48 -3.67 5.21
CA ARG A 200 21.76 -4.33 4.88
C ARG A 200 22.77 -3.37 4.30
N ARG A 201 22.35 -2.46 3.41
CA ARG A 201 23.25 -1.49 2.79
C ARG A 201 23.77 -0.45 3.79
N ALA A 202 22.98 -0.17 4.82
CA ALA A 202 23.36 0.67 5.95
C ALA A 202 24.22 -0.05 7.01
N GLY A 203 24.54 -1.33 6.81
CA GLY A 203 25.40 -2.10 7.70
C GLY A 203 24.67 -2.82 8.83
N PHE A 204 23.33 -2.89 8.79
CA PHE A 204 22.52 -3.53 9.83
C PHE A 204 21.87 -4.83 9.37
N GLU A 205 21.68 -5.74 10.32
CA GLU A 205 20.84 -6.91 10.12
C GLU A 205 19.35 -6.54 10.22
N PRO A 206 18.47 -7.02 9.30
CA PRO A 206 17.04 -6.72 9.36
C PRO A 206 16.32 -7.28 10.58
N HIS A 207 15.44 -6.48 11.21
CA HIS A 207 14.62 -6.87 12.38
C HIS A 207 13.76 -8.11 12.20
N LYS A 208 13.20 -8.27 11.00
CA LYS A 208 12.55 -9.51 10.57
C LYS A 208 13.55 -10.25 9.70
N GLN A 209 14.37 -11.08 10.32
CA GLN A 209 14.89 -12.25 9.64
C GLN A 209 13.66 -13.05 9.15
N TRP A 210 13.41 -13.05 7.85
CA TRP A 210 12.70 -14.17 7.25
C TRP A 210 13.67 -15.35 7.16
N SER A 211 14.06 -15.85 8.33
CA SER A 211 14.77 -17.11 8.57
C SER A 211 15.35 -17.05 9.97
N VAL A 212 14.70 -17.66 10.98
CA VAL A 212 15.47 -18.24 12.08
C VAL A 212 16.53 -19.13 11.41
N SER A 213 17.82 -18.96 11.72
CA SER A 213 18.87 -19.73 11.06
C SER A 213 18.68 -21.23 11.38
N GLU A 214 19.20 -22.13 10.53
CA GLU A 214 19.08 -23.58 10.81
C GLU A 214 19.72 -23.90 12.16
N GLU A 215 20.85 -23.27 12.47
CA GLU A 215 21.57 -23.40 13.73
C GLU A 215 20.73 -22.91 14.92
N GLN A 216 19.97 -21.82 14.75
CA GLN A 216 19.10 -21.32 15.81
C GLN A 216 17.89 -22.24 16.03
N LEU A 217 17.32 -22.81 14.96
CA LEU A 217 16.23 -23.78 15.05
C LEU A 217 16.70 -25.08 15.73
N HIS A 218 17.88 -25.59 15.34
CA HIS A 218 18.49 -26.79 15.94
C HIS A 218 18.82 -26.57 17.42
N ARG A 219 19.51 -25.47 17.77
CA ARG A 219 19.83 -25.16 19.18
C ARG A 219 18.60 -25.09 20.07
N GLU A 220 17.47 -24.65 19.53
CA GLU A 220 16.23 -24.59 20.29
C GLU A 220 15.58 -25.98 20.47
N ILE A 221 15.73 -26.88 19.50
CA ILE A 221 15.35 -28.30 19.67
C ILE A 221 16.25 -28.95 20.74
N GLU A 222 17.57 -28.79 20.63
CA GLU A 222 18.54 -29.31 21.60
C GLU A 222 18.25 -28.83 23.02
N ARG A 223 18.01 -27.52 23.19
CA ARG A 223 17.67 -26.94 24.49
C ARG A 223 16.42 -27.58 25.11
N LEU A 224 15.38 -27.84 24.32
CA LEU A 224 14.16 -28.48 24.82
C LEU A 224 14.36 -29.97 25.08
N VAL A 225 15.22 -30.66 24.32
CA VAL A 225 15.60 -32.03 24.63
C VAL A 225 16.30 -32.11 25.98
N ASP A 226 17.24 -31.20 26.25
CA ASP A 226 17.95 -31.12 27.53
C ASP A 226 17.01 -30.80 28.70
N GLU A 227 16.00 -29.96 28.48
CA GLU A 227 15.04 -29.56 29.52
C GLU A 227 13.96 -30.62 29.81
N LEU A 228 13.43 -31.27 28.77
CA LEU A 228 12.32 -32.23 28.87
C LEU A 228 12.80 -33.67 29.05
N GLY A 229 14.06 -33.95 28.73
CA GLY A 229 14.63 -35.30 28.71
C GLY A 229 14.16 -36.17 27.54
N HIS A 230 13.44 -35.59 26.57
CA HIS A 230 12.98 -36.27 25.36
C HIS A 230 12.82 -35.30 24.20
N VAL A 231 12.67 -35.82 22.98
CA VAL A 231 12.44 -35.00 21.78
C VAL A 231 11.12 -34.24 21.92
N PRO A 232 11.13 -32.90 21.77
CA PRO A 232 9.92 -32.10 21.95
C PRO A 232 8.90 -32.40 20.85
N SER A 233 7.64 -32.48 21.25
CA SER A 233 6.51 -32.46 20.34
C SER A 233 6.30 -31.07 19.73
N THR A 234 5.51 -30.99 18.66
CA THR A 234 5.05 -29.70 18.09
C THR A 234 4.30 -28.82 19.11
N ILE A 235 3.81 -29.42 20.18
CA ILE A 235 3.10 -28.72 21.23
C ILE A 235 4.05 -28.21 22.29
N GLU A 236 5.01 -29.02 22.75
CA GLU A 236 6.05 -28.52 23.65
C GLU A 236 6.88 -27.43 23.00
N MET A 237 7.16 -27.54 21.70
CA MET A 237 7.78 -26.45 20.95
C MET A 237 6.88 -25.21 20.88
N ARG A 238 5.56 -25.35 20.90
CA ARG A 238 4.63 -24.21 20.92
C ARG A 238 4.54 -23.55 22.29
N ASP A 239 4.56 -24.36 23.35
CA ASP A 239 4.31 -23.92 24.72
C ASP A 239 5.57 -23.45 25.43
N SER A 240 6.70 -24.12 25.15
CA SER A 240 7.99 -23.90 25.83
C SER A 240 9.10 -23.47 24.87
N GLY A 241 8.86 -23.52 23.56
CA GLY A 241 9.83 -23.15 22.55
C GLY A 241 9.87 -21.66 22.21
N ARG A 242 11.07 -21.17 21.87
CA ARG A 242 11.32 -19.78 21.45
C ARG A 242 10.80 -19.47 20.05
N TYR A 243 10.58 -20.49 19.23
CA TYR A 243 10.20 -20.34 17.83
C TYR A 243 8.93 -21.12 17.52
N SER A 244 8.05 -20.53 16.71
CA SER A 244 6.83 -21.22 16.27
C SER A 244 7.16 -22.47 15.44
N VAL A 245 6.34 -23.52 15.56
CA VAL A 245 6.43 -24.71 14.69
C VAL A 245 6.40 -24.36 13.20
N GLY A 246 5.70 -23.29 12.82
CA GLY A 246 5.67 -22.80 11.44
C GLY A 246 7.02 -22.27 10.93
N SER A 247 7.95 -21.90 11.81
CA SER A 247 9.33 -21.56 11.44
C SER A 247 10.11 -22.78 10.96
N TYR A 248 9.89 -23.93 11.60
CA TYR A 248 10.51 -25.21 11.26
C TYR A 248 9.90 -25.79 9.97
N ALA A 249 8.56 -25.83 9.86
CA ALA A 249 7.87 -26.32 8.66
C ALA A 249 8.26 -25.53 7.39
N ARG A 250 8.46 -24.21 7.49
CA ARG A 250 8.90 -23.40 6.36
C ARG A 250 10.34 -23.71 5.90
N ARG A 251 11.21 -24.19 6.81
CA ARG A 251 12.62 -24.46 6.51
C ARG A 251 12.84 -25.89 6.04
N TYR A 252 12.29 -26.86 6.77
CA TYR A 252 12.57 -28.28 6.57
C TYR A 252 11.43 -29.03 5.88
N GLY A 253 10.28 -28.37 5.63
CA GLY A 253 9.09 -28.99 5.07
C GLY A 253 8.15 -29.48 6.17
N THR A 254 8.59 -30.46 6.96
CA THR A 254 7.81 -30.99 8.08
C THR A 254 8.54 -30.86 9.43
N TRP A 255 7.80 -31.05 10.53
CA TRP A 255 8.39 -31.11 11.87
C TRP A 255 9.30 -32.34 12.02
N GLN A 256 8.94 -33.46 11.39
CA GLN A 256 9.78 -34.65 11.36
C GLN A 256 11.14 -34.35 10.72
N ASP A 257 11.13 -33.74 9.52
CA ASP A 257 12.36 -33.37 8.82
C ASP A 257 13.23 -32.41 9.65
N ALA A 258 12.60 -31.53 10.44
CA ALA A 258 13.30 -30.61 11.33
C ALA A 258 13.97 -31.31 12.54
N ILE A 259 13.33 -32.34 13.10
CA ILE A 259 13.89 -33.16 14.19
C ILE A 259 15.05 -34.02 13.68
N GLU A 260 14.88 -34.64 12.51
CA GLU A 260 15.92 -35.46 11.87
C GLU A 260 17.12 -34.60 11.44
N ALA A 261 16.89 -33.40 10.89
CA ALA A 261 17.95 -32.45 10.54
C ALA A 261 18.71 -31.93 11.78
N ALA A 262 18.07 -31.89 12.94
CA ALA A 262 18.69 -31.58 14.23
C ALA A 262 19.45 -32.77 14.86
N GLY A 263 19.46 -33.94 14.21
CA GLY A 263 20.21 -35.13 14.65
C GLY A 263 19.49 -36.02 15.66
N PHE A 264 18.18 -35.85 15.84
CA PHE A 264 17.37 -36.66 16.75
C PHE A 264 16.44 -37.63 16.00
N GLU A 265 16.12 -38.77 16.60
CA GLU A 265 15.12 -39.71 16.06
C GLU A 265 13.70 -39.15 16.33
N TYR A 266 12.86 -39.05 15.30
CA TYR A 266 11.50 -38.55 15.44
C TYR A 266 10.59 -39.61 16.08
N PRO A 267 10.04 -39.40 17.29
CA PRO A 267 9.27 -40.41 18.03
C PRO A 267 7.85 -40.66 17.47
N GLY A 268 7.48 -40.06 16.34
CA GLY A 268 6.12 -40.11 15.77
C GLY A 268 5.22 -38.96 16.25
N ARG A 269 4.01 -38.83 15.67
CA ARG A 269 3.02 -37.85 16.18
C ARG A 269 2.56 -38.30 17.57
N PRO A 270 2.74 -37.48 18.62
CA PRO A 270 2.13 -37.78 19.91
C PRO A 270 0.62 -37.86 19.71
N SER A 271 0.01 -38.96 20.14
CA SER A 271 -1.42 -39.18 20.02
C SER A 271 -1.98 -39.73 21.32
N GLY A 272 -3.16 -39.26 21.70
CA GLY A 272 -3.79 -39.68 22.96
C GLY A 272 -3.00 -39.24 24.20
N PRO A 273 -2.89 -40.09 25.24
CA PRO A 273 -2.33 -39.73 26.54
C PRO A 273 -0.88 -39.26 26.54
N GLU A 274 -0.12 -39.57 25.49
CA GLU A 274 1.29 -39.21 25.35
C GLU A 274 1.50 -37.79 24.78
N HIS A 275 0.42 -37.03 24.53
CA HIS A 275 0.51 -35.67 23.98
C HIS A 275 0.51 -34.59 25.09
N PRO A 276 1.49 -33.66 25.13
CA PRO A 276 1.63 -32.69 26.26
C PRO A 276 0.52 -31.63 26.42
N LEU A 277 -0.22 -31.27 25.38
CA LEU A 277 -1.48 -30.47 25.47
C LEU A 277 -2.72 -31.36 25.37
N TRP A 278 -2.59 -32.66 25.66
CA TRP A 278 -3.77 -33.51 25.78
C TRP A 278 -4.60 -33.08 26.98
N LYS A 279 -5.52 -32.15 26.71
CA LYS A 279 -6.62 -31.74 27.58
C LYS A 279 -7.93 -32.36 27.08
N GLY A 280 -7.89 -33.62 26.60
CA GLY A 280 -9.06 -34.34 26.08
C GLY A 280 -9.75 -33.66 24.88
N GLY A 281 -9.07 -33.59 23.73
CA GLY A 281 -9.44 -32.77 22.56
C GLY A 281 -10.92 -32.77 22.14
N TYR A 282 -11.36 -31.63 21.57
CA TYR A 282 -12.69 -31.28 21.05
C TYR A 282 -13.68 -32.46 20.95
N GLY A 283 -14.35 -32.70 22.09
CA GLY A 283 -15.40 -33.71 22.26
C GLY A 283 -15.40 -34.42 23.63
N ASP A 284 -14.46 -34.17 24.55
CA ASP A 284 -14.13 -35.20 25.55
C ASP A 284 -14.22 -34.86 27.05
N ILE A 285 -14.55 -33.63 27.46
CA ILE A 285 -14.80 -33.38 28.89
C ILE A 285 -16.21 -33.87 29.29
N SER A 286 -17.12 -34.01 28.32
CA SER A 286 -18.50 -34.41 28.57
C SER A 286 -18.74 -35.92 28.57
N TYR A 287 -17.83 -36.75 28.06
CA TYR A 287 -18.07 -38.20 27.89
C TYR A 287 -17.16 -39.08 28.73
N GLY A 288 -16.20 -38.51 29.45
CA GLY A 288 -15.40 -39.18 30.48
C GLY A 288 -14.19 -39.98 29.96
N PRO A 289 -13.24 -40.32 30.87
CA PRO A 289 -11.88 -40.76 30.52
C PRO A 289 -11.76 -42.03 29.67
N ASN A 290 -12.78 -42.90 29.65
CA ASN A 290 -12.74 -44.15 28.88
C ASN A 290 -13.20 -43.98 27.41
N TRP A 291 -13.69 -42.80 27.02
CA TRP A 291 -14.30 -42.57 25.71
C TRP A 291 -13.38 -42.97 24.56
N TYR A 292 -12.13 -42.49 24.53
CA TYR A 292 -11.20 -42.84 23.45
C TYR A 292 -11.02 -44.35 23.27
N ARG A 293 -10.90 -45.10 24.38
CA ARG A 293 -10.75 -46.56 24.34
C ARG A 293 -12.01 -47.23 23.81
N GLN A 294 -13.17 -46.76 24.22
CA GLN A 294 -14.46 -47.32 23.83
C GLN A 294 -14.83 -46.94 22.38
N ARG A 295 -14.56 -45.71 21.96
CA ARG A 295 -14.68 -45.24 20.57
C ARG A 295 -13.85 -46.09 19.62
N LYS A 296 -12.57 -46.34 19.96
CA LYS A 296 -11.69 -47.21 19.16
C LYS A 296 -12.25 -48.62 19.03
N ARG A 297 -12.69 -49.21 20.15
CA ARG A 297 -13.31 -50.54 20.17
C ARG A 297 -14.61 -50.61 19.37
N ALA A 298 -15.43 -49.56 19.38
CA ALA A 298 -16.66 -49.49 18.58
C ALA A 298 -16.33 -49.46 17.08
N LEU A 299 -15.36 -48.64 16.67
CA LEU A 299 -14.89 -48.60 15.28
C LEU A 299 -14.31 -49.95 14.82
N GLU A 300 -13.52 -50.62 15.66
CA GLU A 300 -12.97 -51.96 15.39
C GLU A 300 -14.06 -53.03 15.30
N ARG A 301 -15.04 -53.01 16.22
CA ARG A 301 -16.21 -53.91 16.20
C ARG A 301 -17.01 -53.75 14.90
N ASP A 302 -17.17 -52.52 14.46
CA ASP A 302 -17.99 -52.13 13.31
C ASP A 302 -17.21 -52.22 11.98
N GLY A 303 -16.01 -52.81 11.98
CA GLY A 303 -15.20 -53.00 10.77
C GLY A 303 -14.76 -51.72 10.09
N PHE A 304 -14.81 -50.57 10.79
CA PHE A 304 -14.62 -49.24 10.22
C PHE A 304 -15.62 -48.89 9.10
N GLU A 305 -16.86 -49.35 9.24
CA GLU A 305 -17.96 -49.10 8.30
C GLU A 305 -19.16 -48.46 9.00
N CYS A 306 -19.91 -47.64 8.25
CA CYS A 306 -21.17 -47.08 8.72
C CYS A 306 -22.20 -48.19 8.95
N GLN A 307 -22.68 -48.33 10.18
CA GLN A 307 -23.60 -49.40 10.58
C GLN A 307 -25.06 -49.15 10.18
N MET A 308 -25.35 -48.07 9.46
CA MET A 308 -26.68 -47.85 8.88
C MET A 308 -26.91 -48.84 7.74
N PRO A 309 -27.92 -49.74 7.82
CA PRO A 309 -28.30 -50.65 6.73
C PRO A 309 -28.25 -50.02 5.33
N GLY A 310 -27.56 -50.69 4.41
CA GLY A 310 -27.42 -50.26 3.02
C GLY A 310 -26.46 -49.09 2.78
N CYS A 311 -25.73 -48.61 3.79
CA CYS A 311 -24.72 -47.58 3.61
C CYS A 311 -23.38 -48.17 3.17
N PRO A 312 -22.83 -47.81 2.00
CA PRO A 312 -21.54 -48.33 1.54
C PRO A 312 -20.34 -47.53 2.06
N ILE A 313 -20.54 -46.62 3.02
CA ILE A 313 -19.49 -45.68 3.44
C ILE A 313 -18.62 -46.33 4.53
N GLY A 314 -17.42 -46.75 4.12
CA GLY A 314 -16.32 -47.11 5.02
C GLY A 314 -15.42 -45.92 5.36
N ARG A 315 -14.44 -46.12 6.26
CA ARG A 315 -13.51 -45.09 6.71
C ARG A 315 -12.77 -44.37 5.58
N GLU A 316 -12.22 -45.11 4.62
CA GLU A 316 -11.45 -44.53 3.51
C GLU A 316 -12.30 -43.56 2.69
N THR A 317 -13.45 -44.03 2.21
CA THR A 317 -14.44 -43.19 1.50
C THR A 317 -14.92 -42.02 2.36
N HIS A 318 -14.99 -42.19 3.68
CA HIS A 318 -15.39 -41.12 4.58
C HIS A 318 -14.32 -40.03 4.71
N GLN A 319 -13.05 -40.43 4.83
CA GLN A 319 -11.92 -39.51 4.91
C GLN A 319 -11.76 -38.73 3.60
N GLU A 320 -11.88 -39.40 2.44
CA GLU A 320 -11.83 -38.73 1.14
C GLU A 320 -12.94 -37.66 0.98
N ARG A 321 -14.15 -37.95 1.47
CA ARG A 321 -15.31 -37.07 1.27
C ARG A 321 -15.45 -35.96 2.30
N TRP A 322 -15.03 -36.21 3.55
CA TRP A 322 -15.27 -35.31 4.68
C TRP A 322 -14.02 -34.89 5.45
N ASP A 323 -12.84 -35.33 5.02
CA ASP A 323 -11.54 -35.03 5.65
C ASP A 323 -11.50 -35.33 7.16
N ARG A 324 -12.19 -36.41 7.57
CA ARG A 324 -12.26 -36.89 8.96
C ARG A 324 -12.65 -38.36 9.05
N ASP A 325 -12.39 -38.96 10.20
CA ASP A 325 -12.79 -40.34 10.53
C ASP A 325 -14.32 -40.47 10.72
N LEU A 326 -14.82 -41.72 10.74
CA LEU A 326 -16.22 -42.02 11.03
C LEU A 326 -16.63 -41.53 12.43
N ASN A 327 -17.90 -41.17 12.58
CA ASN A 327 -18.47 -40.76 13.86
C ASN A 327 -18.85 -41.99 14.68
N VAL A 328 -18.77 -41.89 16.00
CA VAL A 328 -19.32 -42.88 16.94
C VAL A 328 -20.38 -42.17 17.77
N HIS A 329 -21.61 -42.66 17.67
CA HIS A 329 -22.79 -42.04 18.26
C HIS A 329 -23.27 -42.83 19.48
N HIS A 330 -23.73 -42.13 20.52
CA HIS A 330 -24.40 -42.74 21.66
C HIS A 330 -25.86 -43.07 21.31
N ILE A 331 -26.19 -44.36 21.31
CA ILE A 331 -27.51 -44.90 21.02
C ILE A 331 -28.55 -44.38 22.03
N THR A 332 -28.22 -44.45 23.31
CA THR A 332 -28.95 -43.81 24.41
C THR A 332 -28.29 -42.47 24.73
N PRO A 333 -29.04 -41.35 24.71
CA PRO A 333 -28.49 -40.03 25.00
C PRO A 333 -27.83 -39.94 26.38
N LEU A 334 -26.76 -39.15 26.47
CA LEU A 334 -25.95 -39.02 27.68
C LEU A 334 -26.72 -38.51 28.90
N GLY A 335 -27.74 -37.68 28.70
CA GLY A 335 -28.58 -37.15 29.78
C GLY A 335 -29.27 -38.24 30.63
N VAL A 336 -29.44 -39.45 30.10
CA VAL A 336 -29.99 -40.61 30.83
C VAL A 336 -29.01 -41.15 31.87
N PHE A 337 -27.72 -40.89 31.69
CA PHE A 337 -26.64 -41.37 32.56
C PHE A 337 -26.14 -40.30 33.53
N ILE A 338 -26.81 -39.14 33.59
CA ILE A 338 -26.51 -38.07 34.53
C ILE A 338 -27.38 -38.28 35.78
N ASP A 339 -26.75 -38.31 36.95
CA ASP A 339 -27.46 -38.43 38.23
C ASP A 339 -28.08 -37.10 38.70
N ALA A 340 -28.73 -37.12 39.87
CA ALA A 340 -29.40 -35.95 40.43
C ALA A 340 -28.45 -34.80 40.78
N ASP A 341 -27.16 -35.09 40.98
CA ASP A 341 -26.12 -34.12 41.29
C ASP A 341 -25.42 -33.59 40.01
N GLY A 342 -25.86 -34.04 38.83
CA GLY A 342 -25.32 -33.62 37.54
C GLY A 342 -24.05 -34.37 37.14
N VAL A 343 -23.72 -35.47 37.82
CA VAL A 343 -22.52 -36.27 37.53
C VAL A 343 -22.86 -37.34 36.49
N LEU A 344 -22.05 -37.43 35.44
CA LEU A 344 -22.22 -38.42 34.38
C LEU A 344 -21.55 -39.75 34.74
N ASP A 345 -22.31 -40.85 34.70
CA ASP A 345 -21.79 -42.21 34.66
C ASP A 345 -21.27 -42.55 33.24
N TYR A 346 -20.06 -42.06 32.96
CA TYR A 346 -19.42 -42.23 31.67
C TYR A 346 -19.07 -43.68 31.35
N GLU A 347 -18.80 -44.51 32.38
CA GLU A 347 -18.46 -45.92 32.18
C GLU A 347 -19.65 -46.69 31.62
N ARG A 348 -20.84 -46.38 32.10
CA ARG A 348 -22.09 -46.95 31.59
C ARG A 348 -22.50 -46.33 30.26
N ALA A 349 -22.36 -45.02 30.08
CA ALA A 349 -22.71 -44.35 28.84
C ALA A 349 -21.87 -44.83 27.64
N ASN A 350 -20.57 -45.10 27.86
CA ASN A 350 -19.63 -45.49 26.81
C ASN A 350 -19.49 -47.00 26.60
N ARG A 351 -20.39 -47.80 27.17
CA ARG A 351 -20.46 -49.24 26.89
C ARG A 351 -20.66 -49.48 25.40
N LEU A 352 -20.00 -50.50 24.83
CA LEU A 352 -20.04 -50.72 23.37
C LEU A 352 -21.46 -50.93 22.87
N GLU A 353 -22.32 -51.55 23.68
CA GLU A 353 -23.73 -51.77 23.39
C GLU A 353 -24.51 -50.46 23.23
N ASN A 354 -24.01 -49.35 23.77
CA ASN A 354 -24.58 -48.02 23.64
C ASN A 354 -23.92 -47.18 22.54
N LEU A 355 -22.99 -47.74 21.76
CA LEU A 355 -22.24 -47.00 20.73
C LEU A 355 -22.47 -47.60 19.35
N VAL A 356 -22.59 -46.74 18.34
CA VAL A 356 -22.72 -47.14 16.93
C VAL A 356 -21.85 -46.28 16.02
N THR A 357 -21.14 -46.90 15.07
CA THR A 357 -20.34 -46.19 14.07
C THR A 357 -21.20 -45.73 12.89
N LEU A 358 -21.13 -44.44 12.53
CA LEU A 358 -21.93 -43.83 11.47
C LEU A 358 -21.09 -42.88 10.60
N CYS A 359 -21.41 -42.81 9.30
CA CYS A 359 -20.89 -41.76 8.43
C CYS A 359 -21.49 -40.40 8.77
N GLN A 360 -20.92 -39.31 8.25
CA GLN A 360 -21.39 -37.97 8.54
C GLN A 360 -22.89 -37.77 8.28
N ARG A 361 -23.40 -38.29 7.18
CA ARG A 361 -24.81 -38.16 6.81
C ARG A 361 -25.73 -38.87 7.82
N HIS A 362 -25.40 -40.12 8.16
CA HIS A 362 -26.24 -40.89 9.07
C HIS A 362 -26.05 -40.47 10.53
N HIS A 363 -24.90 -39.94 10.90
CA HIS A 363 -24.70 -39.32 12.20
C HIS A 363 -25.66 -38.14 12.41
N THR A 364 -25.72 -37.21 11.47
CA THR A 364 -26.66 -36.07 11.53
C THR A 364 -28.12 -36.54 11.55
N MET A 365 -28.45 -37.58 10.77
CA MET A 365 -29.77 -38.20 10.82
C MET A 365 -30.11 -38.72 12.23
N TRP A 366 -29.18 -39.40 12.90
CA TRP A 366 -29.39 -39.94 14.24
C TRP A 366 -29.49 -38.86 15.32
N GLU A 367 -28.78 -37.74 15.16
CA GLU A 367 -28.93 -36.58 16.05
C GLU A 367 -30.35 -36.00 16.01
N GLU A 368 -31.00 -36.00 14.85
CA GLU A 368 -32.36 -35.46 14.67
C GLU A 368 -33.45 -36.38 15.23
N PHE A 369 -33.24 -37.70 15.23
CA PHE A 369 -34.24 -38.65 15.69
C PHE A 369 -34.20 -38.92 17.19
N ALA A 370 -33.20 -38.43 17.92
CA ALA A 370 -33.09 -38.64 19.37
C ALA A 370 -34.39 -38.20 20.10
N PRO A 371 -35.04 -39.09 20.89
CA PRO A 371 -34.56 -40.39 21.41
C PRO A 371 -35.02 -41.64 20.63
N LEU A 372 -35.69 -41.50 19.49
CA LEU A 372 -36.19 -42.62 18.67
C LEU A 372 -35.06 -43.18 17.79
N GLN A 373 -34.81 -44.48 17.88
CA GLN A 373 -33.78 -45.16 17.08
C GLN A 373 -34.41 -45.79 15.84
N PRO A 374 -33.87 -45.53 14.64
CA PRO A 374 -34.19 -46.34 13.46
C PRO A 374 -33.77 -47.79 13.70
N ASP A 375 -34.59 -48.76 13.28
CA ASP A 375 -34.22 -50.17 13.41
C ASP A 375 -33.00 -50.46 12.53
N ILE A 376 -31.93 -50.94 13.17
CA ILE A 376 -30.63 -51.26 12.54
C ILE A 376 -30.40 -52.77 12.43
N ARG A 377 -31.41 -53.60 12.72
CA ARG A 377 -31.33 -55.06 12.59
C ARG A 377 -32.18 -55.63 11.48
#